data_AF-A0A0P0WRV8-F1
#
_entry.id   AF-A0A0P0WRV8-F1
#
_cell.length_a   1.000
_cell.length_b   1.000
_cell.length_c   1.000
_cell.angle_alpha   90.00
_cell.angle_beta   90.00
_cell.angle_gamma   90.00
#
_symmetry.space_group_name_H-M   'P 1'
#
loop_
_entity.id
_entity.type
_entity.pdbx_description
1 polymer ?
#
loop_
_entity_poly.entity_id
_entity_poly.type
_entity_poly.pdbx_seq_one_letter_code
_entity_poly.pdbx_strand_id
1 'polypeptide(L)'
;MDEDAEANGDESSGTDEDASVSWIEQQPLPYPSDALEPYISKETVEQHWGVHQNIHVERLNGMIGGSEWEGMSLGQMMLSSFNEGREAPHPPFFHAAQVSFRMLSCMSSI
;
A
#
# COMPACT_ATOMS: atom_id res chain seq x y z
N MET A 1 2.29 57.70 15.08
CA MET A 1 1.28 56.97 15.86
C MET A 1 0.41 56.34 14.81
N ASP A 2 1.00 55.32 14.24
CA ASP A 2 0.48 54.43 13.21
C ASP A 2 -0.39 53.36 13.91
N GLU A 3 -1.07 52.54 13.09
CA GLU A 3 -1.96 51.41 13.46
C GLU A 3 -3.40 51.92 13.70
N ASP A 4 -4.41 51.52 12.91
CA ASP A 4 -4.82 50.13 12.70
C ASP A 4 -5.29 49.84 11.26
N ALA A 5 -4.72 48.80 10.66
CA ALA A 5 -5.19 48.17 9.42
C ALA A 5 -5.89 46.85 9.78
N GLU A 6 -7.21 46.83 9.74
CA GLU A 6 -8.02 45.63 9.89
C GLU A 6 -7.97 44.79 8.61
N ALA A 7 -7.03 43.85 8.56
CA ALA A 7 -7.02 42.78 7.57
C ALA A 7 -8.03 41.71 8.00
N ASN A 8 -9.18 41.64 7.31
CA ASN A 8 -10.08 40.49 7.39
C ASN A 8 -9.40 39.30 6.70
N GLY A 9 -8.76 38.46 7.51
CA GLY A 9 -8.25 37.16 7.12
C GLY A 9 -9.41 36.21 6.87
N ASP A 10 -9.61 35.88 5.60
CA ASP A 10 -10.39 34.75 5.11
C ASP A 10 -9.86 33.45 5.75
N GLU A 11 -10.45 33.02 6.87
CA GLU A 11 -10.34 31.64 7.34
C GLU A 11 -11.19 30.75 6.41
N SER A 12 -10.68 30.53 5.20
CA SER A 12 -11.04 29.33 4.44
C SER A 12 -10.30 28.16 5.08
N SER A 13 -10.91 27.62 6.13
CA SER A 13 -10.69 26.25 6.58
C SER A 13 -11.07 25.32 5.43
N GLY A 14 -10.14 25.12 4.51
CA GLY A 14 -10.14 23.96 3.64
C GLY A 14 -9.96 22.73 4.52
N THR A 15 -11.07 22.18 5.00
CA THR A 15 -11.09 20.76 5.34
C THR A 15 -10.93 20.04 4.01
N ASP A 16 -9.70 19.67 3.67
CA ASP A 16 -9.43 18.72 2.60
C ASP A 16 -10.10 17.42 3.00
N GLU A 17 -11.34 17.26 2.53
CA GLU A 17 -12.20 16.13 2.80
C GLU A 17 -11.58 14.87 2.22
N ASP A 18 -11.30 13.91 3.10
CA ASP A 18 -11.17 12.48 2.83
C ASP A 18 -10.32 12.11 1.60
N ALA A 19 -9.04 12.53 1.59
CA ALA A 19 -8.04 11.73 0.89
C ALA A 19 -7.95 10.39 1.63
N SER A 20 -8.62 9.35 1.12
CA SER A 20 -8.55 8.00 1.66
C SER A 20 -7.10 7.64 1.96
N VAL A 21 -6.73 7.57 3.24
CA VAL A 21 -5.34 7.37 3.65
C VAL A 21 -4.91 5.97 3.20
N SER A 22 -4.02 5.89 2.21
CA SER A 22 -3.43 4.63 1.75
C SER A 22 -1.99 4.51 2.24
N TRP A 23 -1.73 3.62 3.20
CA TRP A 23 -0.38 3.38 3.71
C TRP A 23 0.50 2.59 2.72
N ILE A 24 -0.12 1.71 1.94
CA ILE A 24 0.54 0.83 0.97
C ILE A 24 -0.05 1.10 -0.41
N GLU A 25 0.81 1.29 -1.41
CA GLU A 25 0.40 1.59 -2.79
C GLU A 25 0.75 0.48 -3.78
N GLN A 26 -0.13 0.28 -4.77
CA GLN A 26 0.15 -0.61 -5.89
C GLN A 26 1.04 0.07 -6.94
N GLN A 27 2.30 -0.36 -7.02
CA GLN A 27 3.22 -0.01 -8.11
C GLN A 27 2.73 -0.44 -9.53
N PRO A 28 3.13 0.26 -10.60
CA PRO A 28 2.87 -0.18 -11.96
C PRO A 28 3.71 -1.43 -12.32
N LEU A 29 3.30 -2.16 -13.37
CA LEU A 29 4.14 -3.24 -13.90
C LEU A 29 5.48 -2.66 -14.41
N PRO A 30 6.62 -3.34 -14.17
CA PRO A 30 7.92 -2.89 -14.66
C PRO A 30 8.15 -3.23 -16.15
N TYR A 31 7.26 -4.01 -16.76
CA TYR A 31 7.32 -4.44 -18.16
C TYR A 31 5.92 -4.42 -18.81
N PRO A 32 5.83 -4.38 -20.15
CA PRO A 32 4.56 -4.50 -20.86
C PRO A 32 3.83 -5.81 -20.52
N SER A 33 2.51 -5.76 -20.38
CA SER A 33 1.68 -6.90 -19.94
C SER A 33 1.84 -8.19 -20.78
N ASP A 34 2.27 -8.07 -22.03
CA ASP A 34 2.47 -9.14 -23.00
C ASP A 34 3.94 -9.61 -23.12
N ALA A 35 4.87 -9.01 -22.37
CA ALA A 35 6.31 -9.28 -22.48
C ALA A 35 6.72 -10.74 -22.17
N LEU A 36 5.82 -11.53 -21.57
CA LEU A 36 6.05 -12.92 -21.18
C LEU A 36 5.42 -13.93 -22.14
N GLU A 37 4.80 -13.48 -23.24
CA GLU A 37 4.26 -14.36 -24.26
C GLU A 37 5.38 -15.10 -25.04
N PRO A 38 5.13 -16.34 -25.49
CA PRO A 38 3.90 -17.12 -25.36
C PRO A 38 3.81 -17.96 -24.07
N TYR A 39 4.76 -17.81 -23.14
CA TYR A 39 4.86 -18.68 -21.96
C TYR A 39 3.85 -18.34 -20.88
N ILE A 40 3.61 -17.04 -20.67
CA ILE A 40 2.57 -16.53 -19.78
C ILE A 40 1.73 -15.54 -20.59
N SER A 41 0.42 -15.76 -20.62
CA SER A 41 -0.49 -14.92 -21.39
C SER A 41 -0.60 -13.52 -20.78
N LYS A 42 -0.83 -12.52 -21.64
CA LYS A 42 -1.16 -11.15 -21.21
C LYS A 42 -2.29 -11.12 -20.17
N GLU A 43 -3.36 -11.88 -20.40
CA GLU A 43 -4.51 -11.98 -19.47
C GLU A 43 -4.07 -12.47 -18.07
N THR A 44 -3.17 -13.44 -18.00
CA THR A 44 -2.66 -13.95 -16.72
C THR A 44 -1.90 -12.87 -15.96
N VAL A 45 -1.07 -12.08 -16.66
CA VAL A 45 -0.31 -10.98 -16.06
C VAL A 45 -1.26 -9.87 -15.57
N GLU A 46 -2.25 -9.49 -16.37
CA GLU A 46 -3.24 -8.48 -16.00
C GLU A 46 -4.11 -8.92 -14.82
N GLN A 47 -4.54 -10.18 -14.76
CA GLN A 47 -5.28 -10.70 -13.61
C GLN A 47 -4.40 -10.79 -12.37
N HIS A 48 -3.18 -11.31 -12.49
CA HIS A 48 -2.27 -11.44 -11.36
C HIS A 48 -1.88 -10.08 -10.79
N TRP A 49 -1.47 -9.13 -11.65
CA TRP A 49 -1.03 -7.81 -11.20
C TRP A 49 -2.21 -6.88 -10.93
N GLY A 50 -3.15 -6.74 -11.85
CA GLY A 50 -4.25 -5.80 -11.73
C GLY A 50 -5.28 -6.19 -10.66
N VAL A 51 -5.57 -7.48 -10.49
CA VAL A 51 -6.63 -7.94 -9.58
C VAL A 51 -6.06 -8.54 -8.30
N HIS A 52 -5.27 -9.61 -8.39
CA HIS A 52 -4.83 -10.35 -7.20
C HIS A 52 -3.94 -9.50 -6.29
N GLN A 53 -2.98 -8.76 -6.84
CA GLN A 53 -2.14 -7.87 -6.04
C GLN A 53 -2.94 -6.71 -5.43
N ASN A 54 -3.86 -6.10 -6.19
CA ASN A 54 -4.70 -5.02 -5.68
C ASN A 54 -5.52 -5.43 -4.46
N ILE A 55 -6.14 -6.63 -4.52
CA ILE A 55 -6.91 -7.18 -3.40
C ILE A 55 -6.08 -7.28 -2.12
N HIS A 56 -4.80 -7.65 -2.22
CA HIS A 56 -3.93 -7.74 -1.04
C HIS A 56 -3.53 -6.37 -0.50
N VAL A 57 -3.32 -5.38 -1.37
CA VAL A 57 -3.05 -3.99 -0.98
C VAL A 57 -4.26 -3.39 -0.26
N GLU A 58 -5.45 -3.50 -0.83
CA GLU A 58 -6.69 -2.99 -0.24
C GLU A 58 -6.99 -3.64 1.11
N ARG A 59 -6.88 -4.97 1.20
CA ARG A 59 -7.09 -5.69 2.46
C ARG A 59 -6.08 -5.31 3.52
N LEU A 60 -4.81 -5.12 3.15
CA LEU A 60 -3.79 -4.73 4.10
C LEU A 60 -4.00 -3.29 4.59
N ASN A 61 -4.31 -2.34 3.70
CA ASN A 61 -4.64 -0.96 4.09
C ASN A 61 -5.84 -0.91 5.04
N GLY A 62 -6.88 -1.72 4.78
CA GLY A 62 -8.03 -1.84 5.69
C GLY A 62 -7.71 -2.43 7.06
N MET A 63 -6.57 -3.11 7.21
CA MET A 63 -6.08 -3.60 8.51
C MET A 63 -5.14 -2.62 9.21
N ILE A 64 -4.54 -1.67 8.49
CA ILE A 64 -3.57 -0.73 9.05
C ILE A 64 -4.27 0.41 9.80
N GLY A 65 -5.33 0.99 9.24
CA GLY A 65 -6.00 2.15 9.85
C GLY A 65 -6.52 1.90 11.26
N GLY A 66 -6.10 2.77 12.19
CA GLY A 66 -6.45 2.70 13.62
C GLY A 66 -5.85 1.51 14.37
N SER A 67 -4.86 0.83 13.78
CA SER A 67 -4.20 -0.34 14.36
C SER A 67 -2.78 -0.04 14.85
N GLU A 68 -2.16 -1.02 15.50
CA GLU A 68 -0.74 -0.95 15.88
C GLU A 68 0.22 -0.96 14.67
N TRP A 69 -0.28 -1.29 13.47
CA TRP A 69 0.51 -1.41 12.24
C TRP A 69 0.78 -0.07 11.56
N GLU A 70 0.15 1.02 12.01
CA GLU A 70 0.36 2.34 11.42
C GLU A 70 1.83 2.78 11.53
N GLY A 71 2.37 3.25 10.40
CA GLY A 71 3.77 3.69 10.31
C GLY A 71 4.80 2.56 10.31
N MET A 72 4.38 1.30 10.41
CA MET A 72 5.30 0.16 10.23
C MET A 72 5.58 -0.10 8.75
N SER A 73 6.81 -0.50 8.44
CA SER A 73 7.13 -1.05 7.11
C SER A 73 6.52 -2.45 6.92
N LEU A 74 6.36 -2.90 5.67
CA LEU A 74 5.91 -4.27 5.35
C LEU A 74 6.74 -5.35 6.05
N GLY A 75 8.07 -5.17 6.10
CA GLY A 75 8.97 -6.10 6.80
C GLY A 75 8.70 -6.18 8.30
N GLN A 76 8.48 -5.03 8.95
CA GLN A 76 8.14 -4.97 10.36
C GLN A 76 6.76 -5.58 10.62
N MET A 77 5.75 -5.26 9.81
CA MET A 77 4.43 -5.87 9.93
C MET A 77 4.50 -7.39 9.81
N MET A 78 5.25 -7.92 8.82
CA MET A 78 5.45 -9.37 8.69
C MET A 78 6.11 -9.97 9.93
N LEU A 79 7.18 -9.37 10.44
CA LEU A 79 7.89 -9.89 11.61
C LEU A 79 7.00 -9.87 12.87
N SER A 80 6.31 -8.76 13.10
CA SER A 80 5.47 -8.58 14.29
C SER A 80 4.17 -9.38 14.24
N SER A 81 3.63 -9.66 13.05
CA SER A 81 2.47 -10.55 12.86
C SER A 81 2.84 -12.03 12.72
N PHE A 82 4.14 -12.34 12.69
CA PHE A 82 4.65 -13.71 12.63
C PHE A 82 4.61 -14.36 14.02
N ASN A 83 3.62 -15.22 14.23
CA ASN A 83 3.35 -15.83 15.53
C ASN A 83 4.26 -17.02 15.91
N GLU A 84 5.52 -17.08 15.43
CA GLU A 84 6.53 -18.11 15.78
C GLU A 84 6.00 -19.57 15.94
N GLY A 85 4.96 -19.95 15.21
CA GLY A 85 4.30 -21.26 15.31
C GLY A 85 3.47 -21.52 16.58
N ARG A 86 3.16 -20.50 17.40
CA ARG A 86 2.41 -20.63 18.67
C ARG A 86 0.92 -20.32 18.59
N GLU A 87 0.42 -19.84 17.46
CA GLU A 87 -0.99 -19.65 17.11
C GLU A 87 -1.10 -19.39 15.60
N ALA A 88 -2.31 -19.32 15.03
CA ALA A 88 -2.46 -18.89 13.64
C ALA A 88 -1.85 -17.48 13.47
N PRO A 89 -1.00 -17.23 12.45
CA PRO A 89 -0.44 -15.89 12.23
C PRO A 89 -1.54 -14.85 12.14
N HIS A 90 -1.29 -13.65 12.67
CA HIS A 90 -2.29 -12.59 12.58
C HIS A 90 -2.61 -12.28 11.11
N PRO A 91 -3.87 -11.95 10.76
CA PRO A 91 -4.30 -11.72 9.38
C PRO A 91 -3.41 -10.78 8.53
N PRO A 92 -2.79 -9.72 9.09
CA PRO A 92 -1.85 -8.87 8.36
C PRO A 92 -0.66 -9.62 7.77
N PHE A 93 -0.19 -10.71 8.41
CA PHE A 93 0.98 -11.48 7.95
C PHE A 93 0.82 -11.96 6.51
N PHE A 94 -0.31 -12.61 6.23
CA PHE A 94 -0.56 -13.21 4.92
C PHE A 94 -0.61 -12.14 3.82
N HIS A 95 -1.29 -11.02 4.07
CA HIS A 95 -1.41 -9.94 3.09
C HIS A 95 -0.09 -9.17 2.92
N ALA A 96 0.62 -8.87 4.01
CA ALA A 96 1.93 -8.23 3.97
C ALA A 96 2.95 -9.08 3.20
N ALA A 97 2.91 -10.41 3.37
CA ALA A 97 3.77 -11.33 2.61
C ALA A 97 3.47 -11.32 1.11
N GLN A 98 2.20 -11.40 0.71
CA GLN A 98 1.78 -11.38 -0.71
C GLN A 98 2.19 -10.08 -1.40
N VAL A 99 2.03 -8.93 -0.71
CA VAL A 99 2.47 -7.62 -1.22
C VAL A 99 4.01 -7.53 -1.28
N SER A 100 4.73 -8.18 -0.35
CA SER A 100 6.20 -8.14 -0.30
C SER A 100 6.88 -8.99 -1.37
N PHE A 101 6.31 -10.16 -1.73
CA PHE A 101 6.86 -11.02 -2.80
C PHE A 101 7.01 -10.30 -4.15
N ARG A 102 6.23 -9.24 -4.35
CA ARG A 102 6.34 -8.33 -5.48
C ARG A 102 7.54 -7.38 -5.41
N MET A 103 7.89 -6.83 -4.24
CA MET A 103 9.02 -5.90 -4.10
C MET A 103 10.38 -6.56 -4.36
N LEU A 104 10.55 -7.80 -3.90
CA LEU A 104 11.80 -8.53 -4.06
C LEU A 104 12.12 -8.92 -5.52
N SER A 105 11.10 -9.08 -6.36
CA SER A 105 11.32 -9.41 -7.78
C SER A 105 11.64 -8.16 -8.64
N CYS A 106 11.37 -6.95 -8.14
CA CYS A 106 11.60 -5.70 -8.87
C CYS A 106 12.85 -4.92 -8.41
N MET A 107 13.41 -5.22 -7.22
CA MET A 107 14.63 -4.56 -6.72
C MET A 107 15.94 -5.22 -7.17
N SER A 108 15.89 -6.30 -7.95
CA SER A 108 17.05 -6.75 -8.73
C SER A 108 17.02 -6.11 -10.11
N SER A 109 17.21 -4.78 -10.14
CA SER A 109 17.75 -4.14 -11.33
C SER A 109 19.24 -4.47 -11.41
N ILE A 110 19.65 -5.08 -12.52
CA ILE A 110 20.98 -4.93 -13.17
C ILE A 110 22.18 -5.52 -12.41
#